data_AF-A0A6F9CCS2-F1
#
_entry.id   AF-A0A6F9CCS2-F1
#
_cell.length_a   1.000
_cell.length_b   1.000
_cell.length_c   1.000
_cell.angle_alpha   90.00
_cell.angle_beta   90.00
_cell.angle_gamma   90.00
#
_symmetry.space_group_name_H-M   'P 1'
#
loop_
_entity.id
_entity.type
_entity.pdbx_description
1 polymer ?
#
loop_
_entity_poly.entity_id
_entity_poly.type
_entity_poly.pdbx_seq_one_letter_code
_entity_poly.pdbx_strand_id
1 'polypeptide(L)'
;MNESETIHGCLSAAQQQLIRETLMKWLQCQLMNSQPEKPFIRNKAAQVFALTFVMEFLTHWPKFFYDILSLVGLNPHGVDVYLRTLMAIDAEVVDRDILHSPEEVRRNTLIKDGMREQVIPSLVESWYQILGAYQQSHPEITCQCLEVVGAYVSWIDLNLIANDRYVCLSVVSLSVCGLSVCSLSVVSLSVCL
;
A
#
# COMPACT_ATOMS: atom_id res chain seq x y z
N MET A 1 -10.20 -40.61 -20.16
CA MET A 1 -11.49 -39.92 -20.40
C MET A 1 -12.28 -40.06 -19.11
N ASN A 2 -12.36 -39.07 -18.22
CA ASN A 2 -12.36 -37.63 -18.42
C ASN A 2 -11.50 -36.91 -17.37
N GLU A 3 -10.53 -36.13 -17.85
CA GLU A 3 -10.04 -34.93 -17.16
C GLU A 3 -11.03 -33.81 -17.48
N SER A 4 -11.69 -33.26 -16.46
CA SER A 4 -12.32 -31.92 -16.41
C SER A 4 -13.14 -31.85 -15.11
N GLU A 5 -13.14 -30.68 -14.44
CA GLU A 5 -13.72 -30.35 -13.11
C GLU A 5 -12.73 -30.62 -11.96
N THR A 6 -12.01 -29.67 -11.34
CA THR A 6 -12.16 -28.23 -11.16
C THR A 6 -10.76 -27.65 -10.84
N ILE A 7 -10.30 -26.66 -11.61
CA ILE A 7 -9.14 -25.82 -11.26
C ILE A 7 -9.65 -24.71 -10.33
N HIS A 8 -8.86 -24.39 -9.29
CA HIS A 8 -9.11 -23.49 -8.15
C HIS A 8 -9.61 -24.14 -6.85
N GLY A 9 -8.81 -25.08 -6.34
CA GLY A 9 -8.89 -25.47 -4.93
C GLY A 9 -8.47 -24.31 -4.02
N CYS A 10 -9.29 -24.02 -3.02
CA CYS A 10 -8.95 -23.11 -1.93
C CYS A 10 -7.57 -23.46 -1.35
N LEU A 11 -6.68 -22.47 -1.21
CA LEU A 11 -5.36 -22.69 -0.59
C LEU A 11 -5.57 -23.24 0.83
N SER A 12 -4.86 -24.32 1.17
CA SER A 12 -4.89 -24.82 2.55
C SER A 12 -4.25 -23.81 3.51
N ALA A 13 -4.63 -23.85 4.79
CA ALA A 13 -4.05 -22.95 5.80
C ALA A 13 -2.52 -23.05 5.88
N ALA A 14 -1.95 -24.24 5.65
CA ALA A 14 -0.51 -24.45 5.59
C ALA A 14 0.14 -23.76 4.36
N GLN A 15 -0.53 -23.78 3.21
CA GLN A 15 -0.05 -23.07 2.01
C GLN A 15 -0.13 -21.56 2.18
N GLN A 16 -1.20 -21.04 2.76
CA GLN A 16 -1.34 -19.61 3.10
C GLN A 16 -0.22 -19.15 4.04
N GLN A 17 0.04 -19.92 5.10
CA GLN A 17 1.17 -19.64 6.00
C GLN A 17 2.52 -19.65 5.27
N LEU A 18 2.77 -20.64 4.41
CA LEU A 18 4.01 -20.72 3.64
C LEU A 18 4.18 -19.51 2.71
N ILE A 19 3.10 -19.04 2.08
CA ILE A 19 3.13 -17.83 1.23
C ILE A 19 3.54 -16.62 2.07
N ARG A 20 2.91 -16.40 3.23
CA ARG A 20 3.25 -15.29 4.13
C ARG A 20 4.71 -15.32 4.57
N GLU A 21 5.19 -16.48 5.02
CA GLU A 21 6.58 -16.66 5.45
C GLU A 21 7.55 -16.40 4.30
N THR A 22 7.23 -16.87 3.10
CA THR A 22 8.04 -16.66 1.90
C THR A 22 8.09 -15.18 1.51
N LEU A 23 6.96 -14.49 1.54
CA LEU A 23 6.87 -13.05 1.25
C LEU A 23 7.67 -12.22 2.25
N MET A 24 7.51 -12.47 3.55
CA MET A 24 8.25 -11.76 4.60
C MET A 24 9.75 -12.04 4.52
N LYS A 25 10.13 -13.29 4.25
CA LYS A 25 11.54 -13.65 4.05
C LYS A 25 12.12 -13.00 2.80
N TRP A 26 11.36 -12.93 1.70
CA TRP A 26 11.78 -12.23 0.50
C TRP A 26 12.00 -10.74 0.78
N LEU A 27 11.07 -10.10 1.50
CA LEU A 27 11.20 -8.71 1.90
C LEU A 27 12.46 -8.49 2.76
N GLN A 28 12.70 -9.35 3.76
CA GLN A 28 13.94 -9.36 4.56
C GLN A 28 15.21 -9.43 3.69
N CYS A 29 15.22 -10.29 2.68
CA CYS A 29 16.35 -10.35 1.75
C CYS A 29 16.54 -9.03 0.99
N GLN A 30 15.47 -8.36 0.58
CA GLN A 30 15.56 -7.05 -0.08
C GLN A 30 16.17 -5.98 0.81
N LEU A 31 15.89 -6.00 2.11
CA LEU A 31 16.46 -5.08 3.10
C LEU A 31 17.98 -5.24 3.25
N MET A 32 18.50 -6.45 3.01
CA MET A 32 19.93 -6.78 3.13
C MET A 32 20.71 -6.65 1.81
N ASN A 33 20.01 -6.58 0.68
CA ASN A 33 20.63 -6.51 -0.63
C ASN A 33 21.23 -5.12 -0.89
N SER A 34 22.49 -5.07 -1.30
CA SER A 34 23.17 -3.81 -1.67
C SER A 34 22.69 -3.22 -3.00
N GLN A 35 22.04 -4.02 -3.83
CA GLN A 35 21.53 -3.62 -5.14
C GLN A 35 20.00 -3.80 -5.15
N PRO A 36 19.22 -2.75 -5.47
CA PRO A 36 17.79 -2.88 -5.56
C PRO A 36 17.42 -3.82 -6.73
N GLU A 37 16.42 -4.67 -6.50
CA GLU A 37 15.84 -5.49 -7.56
C GLU A 37 15.27 -4.64 -8.69
N LYS A 38 15.16 -5.27 -9.87
CA LYS A 38 14.59 -4.61 -11.04
C LYS A 38 13.15 -4.15 -10.74
N PRO A 39 12.72 -2.97 -11.19
CA PRO A 39 11.40 -2.40 -10.85
C PRO A 39 10.21 -3.34 -11.09
N PHE A 40 10.25 -4.14 -12.18
CA PHE A 40 9.18 -5.08 -12.48
C PHE A 40 9.06 -6.23 -11.48
N ILE A 41 10.18 -6.66 -10.85
CA ILE A 41 10.16 -7.68 -9.80
C ILE A 41 9.49 -7.11 -8.56
N ARG A 42 9.84 -5.88 -8.17
CA ARG A 42 9.23 -5.19 -7.03
C ARG A 42 7.73 -4.95 -7.24
N ASN A 43 7.33 -4.57 -8.45
CA ASN A 43 5.91 -4.44 -8.81
C ASN A 43 5.17 -5.77 -8.71
N LYS A 44 5.76 -6.87 -9.19
CA LYS A 44 5.14 -8.19 -9.09
C LYS A 44 5.08 -8.68 -7.65
N ALA A 45 6.11 -8.46 -6.86
CA ALA A 45 6.09 -8.76 -5.43
C ALA A 45 4.97 -7.97 -4.73
N ALA A 46 4.86 -6.66 -4.98
CA ALA A 46 3.80 -5.81 -4.43
C ALA A 46 2.39 -6.30 -4.80
N GLN A 47 2.18 -6.75 -6.04
CA GLN A 47 0.91 -7.37 -6.45
C GLN A 47 0.63 -8.64 -5.66
N VAL A 48 1.61 -9.51 -5.44
CA VAL A 48 1.42 -10.73 -4.63
C VAL A 48 1.10 -10.37 -3.18
N PHE A 49 1.79 -9.38 -2.59
CA PHE A 49 1.46 -8.87 -1.26
C PHE A 49 0.02 -8.34 -1.18
N ALA A 50 -0.42 -7.58 -2.17
CA ALA A 50 -1.78 -7.04 -2.23
C ALA A 50 -2.83 -8.15 -2.32
N LEU A 51 -2.62 -9.15 -3.18
CA LEU A 51 -3.53 -10.30 -3.30
C LEU A 51 -3.57 -11.13 -2.00
N THR A 52 -2.42 -11.36 -1.36
CA THR A 52 -2.37 -12.02 -0.05
C THR A 52 -3.12 -11.21 1.01
N PHE A 53 -2.95 -9.88 1.03
CA PHE A 53 -3.69 -8.98 1.91
C PHE A 53 -5.20 -9.10 1.71
N VAL A 54 -5.67 -8.99 0.47
CA VAL A 54 -7.09 -9.09 0.08
C VAL A 54 -7.72 -10.40 0.57
N MET A 55 -6.97 -11.50 0.54
CA MET A 55 -7.44 -12.82 0.96
C MET A 55 -7.41 -13.05 2.47
N GLU A 56 -6.46 -12.44 3.20
CA GLU A 56 -6.18 -12.81 4.59
C GLU A 56 -6.46 -11.71 5.63
N PHE A 57 -6.60 -10.45 5.23
CA PHE A 57 -6.72 -9.32 6.15
C PHE A 57 -7.87 -9.46 7.15
N LEU A 58 -9.05 -9.89 6.68
CA LEU A 58 -10.25 -9.99 7.51
C LEU A 58 -10.24 -11.18 8.48
N THR A 59 -9.31 -12.12 8.36
CA THR A 59 -9.33 -13.38 9.12
C THR A 59 -7.97 -13.75 9.69
N HIS A 60 -6.98 -14.04 8.84
CA HIS A 60 -5.75 -14.72 9.22
C HIS A 60 -4.57 -13.78 9.44
N TRP A 61 -4.60 -12.57 8.88
CA TRP A 61 -3.50 -11.62 8.96
C TRP A 61 -3.96 -10.14 9.13
N PRO A 62 -4.70 -9.81 10.21
CA PRO A 62 -5.16 -8.44 10.44
C PRO A 62 -4.01 -7.45 10.72
N LYS A 63 -2.86 -7.93 11.20
CA LYS A 63 -1.67 -7.13 11.51
C LYS A 63 -0.72 -6.92 10.31
N PHE A 64 -1.15 -7.26 9.09
CA PHE A 64 -0.35 -7.19 7.86
C PHE A 64 0.54 -5.93 7.76
N PHE A 65 -0.07 -4.74 7.90
CA PHE A 65 0.65 -3.48 7.76
C PHE A 65 1.64 -3.23 8.89
N TYR A 66 1.29 -3.62 10.12
CA TYR A 66 2.18 -3.50 11.27
C TYR A 66 3.42 -4.39 11.07
N ASP A 67 3.22 -5.64 10.66
CA ASP A 67 4.32 -6.59 10.46
C ASP A 67 5.27 -6.10 9.35
N ILE A 68 4.72 -5.63 8.22
CA ILE A 68 5.53 -5.05 7.14
C ILE A 68 6.27 -3.80 7.61
N LEU A 69 5.58 -2.84 8.23
CA LEU A 69 6.19 -1.59 8.71
C LEU A 69 7.29 -1.85 9.76
N SER A 70 7.04 -2.78 10.68
CA SER A 70 8.02 -3.17 11.70
C SER A 70 9.28 -3.80 11.09
N LEU A 71 9.14 -4.49 9.95
CA LEU A 71 10.24 -5.11 9.24
C LEU A 71 11.01 -4.09 8.38
N VAL A 72 10.32 -3.22 7.64
CA VAL A 72 10.98 -2.29 6.72
C VAL A 72 11.58 -1.08 7.42
N GLY A 73 10.97 -0.63 8.52
CA GLY A 73 11.35 0.59 9.22
C GLY A 73 11.47 1.79 8.26
N LEU A 74 12.61 2.47 8.31
CA LEU A 74 13.00 3.53 7.36
C LEU A 74 14.15 3.08 6.46
N ASN A 75 14.14 1.83 6.00
CA ASN A 75 15.03 1.38 4.94
C ASN A 75 14.42 1.76 3.57
N PRO A 76 15.15 2.46 2.69
CA PRO A 76 14.59 2.97 1.44
C PRO A 76 14.11 1.87 0.49
N HIS A 77 14.78 0.71 0.46
CA HIS A 77 14.36 -0.42 -0.37
C HIS A 77 13.07 -1.06 0.16
N GLY A 78 12.95 -1.22 1.48
CA GLY A 78 11.73 -1.73 2.10
C GLY A 78 10.56 -0.78 1.95
N VAL A 79 10.80 0.53 2.12
CA VAL A 79 9.79 1.59 1.96
C VAL A 79 9.27 1.64 0.52
N ASP A 80 10.14 1.53 -0.50
CA ASP A 80 9.70 1.47 -1.90
C ASP A 80 8.72 0.30 -2.15
N VAL A 81 9.05 -0.90 -1.65
CA VAL A 81 8.17 -2.08 -1.80
C VAL A 81 6.85 -1.89 -1.02
N TYR A 82 6.92 -1.32 0.18
CA TYR A 82 5.74 -1.01 0.99
C TYR A 82 4.79 -0.05 0.26
N LEU A 83 5.30 1.07 -0.27
CA LEU A 83 4.50 2.04 -1.01
C LEU A 83 3.92 1.44 -2.30
N ARG A 84 4.66 0.60 -3.04
CA ARG A 84 4.13 -0.13 -4.21
C ARG A 84 3.00 -1.08 -3.81
N THR A 85 3.13 -1.72 -2.64
CA THR A 85 2.10 -2.62 -2.11
C THR A 85 0.83 -1.86 -1.78
N LEU A 86 0.92 -0.65 -1.21
CA LEU A 86 -0.25 0.19 -0.98
C LEU A 86 -0.96 0.58 -2.27
N MET A 87 -0.22 1.00 -3.30
CA MET A 87 -0.83 1.27 -4.62
C MET A 87 -1.49 0.03 -5.23
N ALA A 88 -0.88 -1.15 -5.08
CA ALA A 88 -1.46 -2.39 -5.54
C ALA A 88 -2.75 -2.75 -4.77
N ILE A 89 -2.79 -2.52 -3.45
CA ILE A 89 -4.00 -2.74 -2.65
C ILE A 89 -5.13 -1.80 -3.08
N ASP A 90 -4.83 -0.52 -3.32
CA ASP A 90 -5.81 0.45 -3.82
C ASP A 90 -6.39 -0.01 -5.17
N ALA A 91 -5.54 -0.45 -6.10
CA ALA A 91 -5.98 -0.99 -7.38
C ALA A 91 -6.87 -2.25 -7.24
N GLU A 92 -6.62 -3.13 -6.26
CA GLU A 92 -7.45 -4.33 -6.07
C GLU A 92 -8.79 -4.04 -5.36
N VAL A 93 -8.82 -3.05 -4.46
CA VAL A 93 -9.94 -2.81 -3.54
C VAL A 93 -10.84 -1.65 -3.97
N VAL A 94 -10.30 -0.68 -4.70
CA VAL A 94 -10.91 0.63 -4.98
C VAL A 94 -11.09 0.89 -6.46
N ASP A 95 -10.38 0.19 -7.36
CA ASP A 95 -10.49 0.39 -8.80
C ASP A 95 -11.94 0.16 -9.28
N ARG A 96 -12.50 1.24 -9.83
CA ARG A 96 -13.90 1.34 -10.27
C ARG A 96 -14.08 0.98 -11.74
N ASP A 97 -12.99 0.89 -12.49
CA ASP A 97 -12.99 0.56 -13.91
C ASP A 97 -12.97 -0.96 -14.14
N ILE A 98 -12.69 -1.73 -13.08
CA ILE A 98 -12.81 -3.18 -13.07
C ILE A 98 -14.24 -3.58 -12.69
N LEU A 99 -14.86 -4.41 -13.52
CA LEU A 99 -16.16 -5.03 -13.22
C LEU A 99 -15.97 -6.10 -12.13
N HIS A 100 -16.21 -5.70 -10.88
CA HIS A 100 -16.20 -6.62 -9.74
C HIS A 100 -17.50 -7.42 -9.65
N SER A 101 -17.39 -8.70 -9.30
CA SER A 101 -18.55 -9.50 -8.93
C SER A 101 -19.21 -8.98 -7.64
N PRO A 102 -20.50 -9.27 -7.40
CA PRO A 102 -21.18 -8.85 -6.17
C PRO A 102 -20.48 -9.33 -4.88
N GLU A 103 -19.84 -10.51 -4.93
CA GLU A 103 -19.08 -11.05 -3.81
C GLU A 103 -17.79 -10.27 -3.54
N GLU A 104 -17.07 -9.90 -4.61
CA GLU A 104 -15.87 -9.05 -4.51
C GLU A 104 -16.21 -7.65 -4.02
N VAL A 105 -17.31 -7.04 -4.49
CA VAL A 105 -17.77 -5.74 -3.98
C VAL A 105 -18.05 -5.81 -2.48
N ARG A 106 -18.71 -6.87 -2.02
CA ARG A 106 -18.98 -7.09 -0.59
C ARG A 106 -17.68 -7.25 0.19
N ARG A 107 -16.75 -8.09 -0.29
CA ARG A 107 -15.44 -8.30 0.33
C ARG A 107 -14.63 -6.99 0.39
N ASN A 108 -14.56 -6.25 -0.70
CA ASN A 108 -13.85 -4.97 -0.79
C ASN A 108 -14.45 -3.92 0.15
N THR A 109 -15.77 -3.91 0.32
CA THR A 109 -16.44 -3.03 1.30
C THR A 109 -15.99 -3.36 2.72
N LEU A 110 -16.03 -4.64 3.12
CA LEU A 110 -15.56 -5.08 4.43
C LEU A 110 -14.08 -4.78 4.68
N ILE A 111 -13.23 -4.96 3.66
CA ILE A 111 -11.80 -4.61 3.76
C ILE A 111 -11.64 -3.10 4.00
N LYS A 112 -12.32 -2.25 3.22
CA LYS A 112 -12.24 -0.79 3.40
C LYS A 112 -12.70 -0.36 4.79
N ASP A 113 -13.81 -0.91 5.26
CA ASP A 113 -14.34 -0.59 6.60
C ASP A 113 -13.36 -1.03 7.69
N GLY A 114 -12.84 -2.26 7.63
CA GLY A 114 -11.82 -2.76 8.56
C GLY A 114 -10.53 -1.95 8.52
N MET A 115 -10.09 -1.51 7.33
CA MET A 115 -8.93 -0.63 7.19
C MET A 115 -9.19 0.72 7.85
N ARG A 116 -10.34 1.36 7.58
CA ARG A 116 -10.70 2.68 8.14
C ARG A 116 -10.69 2.66 9.66
N GLU A 117 -11.24 1.61 10.26
CA GLU A 117 -11.35 1.49 11.71
C GLU A 117 -10.02 1.19 12.39
N GLN A 118 -9.17 0.35 11.78
CA GLN A 118 -8.03 -0.26 12.50
C GLN A 118 -6.66 0.19 12.00
N VAL A 119 -6.55 0.54 10.72
CA VAL A 119 -5.25 0.65 10.04
C VAL A 119 -4.96 2.06 9.53
N ILE A 120 -5.95 2.76 8.97
CA ILE A 120 -5.74 4.06 8.30
C ILE A 120 -4.99 5.07 9.18
N PRO A 121 -5.30 5.27 10.48
CA PRO A 121 -4.54 6.21 11.30
C PRO A 121 -3.03 5.89 11.35
N SER A 122 -2.69 4.60 11.44
CA SER A 122 -1.29 4.13 11.44
C SER A 122 -0.62 4.29 10.08
N LEU A 123 -1.36 4.13 8.97
CA LEU A 123 -0.83 4.39 7.62
C LEU A 123 -0.55 5.87 7.40
N VAL A 124 -1.45 6.75 7.85
CA VAL A 124 -1.26 8.20 7.74
C VAL A 124 0.00 8.63 8.49
N GLU A 125 0.20 8.12 9.71
CA GLU A 125 1.43 8.37 10.48
C GLU A 125 2.69 7.82 9.77
N SER A 126 2.62 6.63 9.17
CA SER A 126 3.77 6.07 8.45
C SER A 126 4.15 6.92 7.23
N TRP A 127 3.17 7.41 6.46
CA TRP A 127 3.39 8.32 5.34
C TRP A 127 4.01 9.64 5.80
N TYR A 128 3.53 10.21 6.92
CA TYR A 128 4.13 11.42 7.51
C TYR A 128 5.62 11.21 7.83
N GLN A 129 5.95 10.08 8.47
CA GLN A 129 7.33 9.74 8.83
C GLN A 129 8.22 9.54 7.60
N ILE A 130 7.70 8.86 6.57
CA ILE A 130 8.40 8.63 5.29
C ILE A 130 8.69 9.96 4.60
N LEU A 131 7.69 10.85 4.44
CA LEU A 131 7.88 12.17 3.84
C LEU A 131 8.91 12.99 4.61
N GLY A 132 8.82 13.00 5.94
CA GLY A 132 9.76 13.73 6.80
C GLY A 132 11.20 13.23 6.68
N ALA A 133 11.39 11.91 6.56
CA ALA A 133 12.71 11.28 6.46
C ALA A 133 13.36 11.44 5.08
N TYR A 134 12.57 11.43 4.00
CA TYR A 134 13.09 11.30 2.64
C TYR A 134 12.98 12.53 1.75
N GLN A 135 12.21 13.55 2.14
CA GLN A 135 11.99 14.77 1.34
C GLN A 135 13.28 15.44 0.81
N GLN A 136 14.43 15.26 1.46
CA GLN A 136 15.72 15.84 1.01
C GLN A 136 16.67 14.81 0.37
N SER A 137 16.48 13.52 0.61
CA SER A 137 17.47 12.48 0.28
C SER A 137 17.02 11.53 -0.84
N HIS A 138 15.71 11.24 -0.93
CA HIS A 138 15.13 10.29 -1.88
C HIS A 138 13.84 10.88 -2.48
N PRO A 139 13.96 11.80 -3.45
CA PRO A 139 12.80 12.45 -4.07
C PRO A 139 11.84 11.44 -4.68
N GLU A 140 12.34 10.35 -5.27
CA GLU A 140 11.52 9.29 -5.87
C GLU A 140 10.60 8.60 -4.85
N ILE A 141 11.10 8.30 -3.64
CA ILE A 141 10.30 7.73 -2.55
C ILE A 141 9.26 8.75 -2.07
N THR A 142 9.67 10.02 -1.98
CA THR A 142 8.79 11.12 -1.58
C THR A 142 7.61 11.26 -2.54
N CYS A 143 7.87 11.25 -3.86
CA CYS A 143 6.82 11.35 -4.87
C CYS A 143 5.89 10.14 -4.84
N GLN A 144 6.45 8.93 -4.73
CA GLN A 144 5.65 7.72 -4.63
C GLN A 144 4.79 7.70 -3.36
N CYS A 145 5.28 8.25 -2.25
CA CYS A 145 4.49 8.37 -1.03
C CYS A 145 3.33 9.35 -1.22
N LEU A 146 3.54 10.49 -1.89
CA LEU A 146 2.48 11.44 -2.23
C LEU A 146 1.43 10.83 -3.19
N GLU A 147 1.85 9.99 -4.13
CA GLU A 147 0.93 9.23 -4.99
C GLU A 147 0.01 8.32 -4.18
N VAL A 148 0.57 7.57 -3.22
CA VAL A 148 -0.20 6.73 -2.30
C VAL A 148 -1.20 7.56 -1.49
N VAL A 149 -0.75 8.68 -0.91
CA VAL A 149 -1.64 9.59 -0.16
C VAL A 149 -2.80 10.06 -1.05
N GLY A 150 -2.51 10.47 -2.28
CA GLY A 150 -3.50 10.94 -3.24
C GLY A 150 -4.53 9.89 -3.63
N ALA A 151 -4.13 8.63 -3.78
CA ALA A 151 -5.04 7.51 -4.07
C ALA A 151 -5.98 7.22 -2.88
N TYR A 152 -5.41 7.10 -1.68
CA TYR A 152 -6.16 6.74 -0.47
C TYR A 152 -7.11 7.84 -0.01
N VAL A 153 -6.77 9.10 -0.26
CA VAL A 153 -7.62 10.27 0.01
C VAL A 153 -9.04 10.14 -0.50
N SER A 154 -9.23 9.48 -1.65
CA SER A 154 -10.53 9.34 -2.28
C SER A 154 -11.53 8.54 -1.44
N TRP A 155 -11.06 7.81 -0.43
CA TRP A 155 -11.90 6.94 0.38
C TRP A 155 -11.50 6.87 1.86
N ILE A 156 -10.63 7.73 2.39
CA ILE A 156 -10.40 7.85 3.84
C ILE A 156 -11.01 9.14 4.40
N ASP A 157 -11.07 9.26 5.73
CA ASP A 157 -11.49 10.51 6.36
C ASP A 157 -10.44 11.61 6.13
N LEU A 158 -10.87 12.69 5.45
CA LEU A 158 -10.03 13.84 5.12
C LEU A 158 -9.43 14.51 6.36
N ASN A 159 -10.10 14.45 7.52
CA ASN A 159 -9.63 15.08 8.75
C ASN A 159 -8.30 14.49 9.25
N LEU A 160 -7.95 13.27 8.82
CA LEU A 160 -6.69 12.63 9.20
C LEU A 160 -5.47 13.30 8.57
N ILE A 161 -5.65 13.95 7.42
CA ILE A 161 -4.57 14.59 6.65
C ILE A 161 -4.75 16.11 6.51
N ALA A 162 -5.96 16.63 6.76
CA ALA A 162 -6.31 18.05 6.75
C ALA A 162 -5.83 18.80 8.00
N ASN A 163 -4.66 18.44 8.54
CA ASN A 163 -4.05 19.13 9.68
C ASN A 163 -2.83 19.93 9.24
N ASP A 164 -2.60 21.09 9.86
CA ASP A 164 -1.55 22.06 9.47
C ASP A 164 -0.16 21.42 9.36
N ARG A 165 0.13 20.46 10.25
CA ARG A 165 1.41 19.75 10.29
C ARG A 165 1.61 18.92 9.01
N TYR A 166 0.59 18.17 8.61
CA TYR A 166 0.65 17.30 7.43
C TYR A 166 0.64 18.14 6.15
N VAL A 167 -0.25 19.13 6.07
CA VAL A 167 -0.35 20.04 4.91
C VAL A 167 0.98 20.75 4.66
N CYS A 168 1.60 21.30 5.70
CA CYS A 168 2.89 21.97 5.57
C CYS A 168 3.98 21.04 5.01
N LEU A 169 4.09 19.82 5.55
CA LEU A 169 5.05 18.82 5.08
C LEU A 169 4.77 18.37 3.64
N SER A 170 3.49 18.16 3.28
CA SER A 170 3.09 17.78 1.92
C SER A 170 3.42 18.87 0.91
N VAL A 171 3.19 20.15 1.23
CA VAL A 171 3.52 21.28 0.33
C VAL A 171 5.02 21.38 0.08
N VAL A 172 5.84 21.20 1.12
CA VAL A 172 7.32 21.16 0.96
C VAL A 172 7.72 19.98 0.08
N SER A 173 7.17 18.79 0.34
CA SER A 173 7.45 17.57 -0.42
C SER A 173 7.03 17.68 -1.89
N LEU A 174 5.90 18.33 -2.18
CA LEU A 174 5.41 18.60 -3.54
C LEU A 174 6.37 19.48 -4.34
N SER A 175 7.03 20.43 -3.68
CA SER A 175 8.03 21.30 -4.33
C SER A 175 9.26 20.50 -4.80
N VAL A 176 9.62 19.43 -4.08
CA VAL A 176 10.76 18.56 -4.42
C VAL A 176 10.46 17.65 -5.61
N CYS A 177 9.23 17.15 -5.72
CA CYS A 177 8.83 16.25 -6.80
C CYS A 177 8.71 16.90 -8.17
N GLY A 178 8.79 18.23 -8.25
CA GLY A 178 8.24 18.98 -9.37
C GLY A 178 6.72 18.80 -9.43
N LEU A 179 6.03 19.70 -10.13
CA LEU A 179 4.58 19.61 -10.34
C LEU A 179 4.23 18.42 -11.25
N SER A 180 4.39 17.20 -10.75
CA SER A 180 3.91 15.97 -11.35
C SER A 180 2.38 15.92 -11.19
N VAL A 181 1.70 15.19 -12.07
CA VAL A 181 0.23 15.02 -12.15
C VAL A 181 -0.42 14.68 -10.79
N CYS A 182 0.34 14.07 -9.88
CA CYS A 182 0.00 13.77 -8.47
C CYS A 182 -0.42 15.00 -7.65
N SER A 183 0.00 16.19 -8.07
CA SER A 183 -0.33 17.47 -7.45
C SER A 183 -1.85 17.70 -7.41
N LEU A 184 -2.62 17.29 -8.42
CA LEU A 184 -4.02 17.73 -8.53
C LEU A 184 -4.93 17.19 -7.43
N SER A 185 -4.72 15.96 -6.96
CA SER A 185 -5.53 15.34 -5.90
C SER A 185 -5.20 15.92 -4.52
N VAL A 186 -3.90 16.09 -4.23
CA VAL A 186 -3.42 16.61 -2.93
C VAL A 186 -3.56 18.14 -2.85
N VAL A 187 -3.34 18.86 -3.96
CA VAL A 187 -3.58 20.30 -4.08
C VAL A 187 -5.08 20.61 -4.07
N SER A 188 -5.96 19.74 -4.62
CA SER A 188 -7.41 19.90 -4.41
C SER A 188 -7.77 19.85 -2.93
N LEU A 189 -7.05 19.07 -2.12
CA LEU A 189 -7.20 19.07 -0.67
C LEU A 189 -6.78 20.38 -0.02
N SER A 190 -5.70 21.01 -0.51
CA SER A 190 -5.23 22.33 -0.03
C SER A 190 -6.09 23.50 -0.51
N VAL A 191 -6.86 23.33 -1.59
CA VAL A 191 -7.77 24.34 -2.17
C VAL A 191 -9.21 24.19 -1.63
N CYS A 192 -9.59 23.03 -1.12
CA CYS A 192 -10.89 22.76 -0.49
C CYS A 192 -10.93 23.04 1.03
N LEU A 193 -9.82 23.49 1.63
CA LEU A 193 -9.73 24.06 2.98
C LEU A 193 -9.60 25.58 2.88
#